data_AF-A0A3M8DXJ8-F1
#
_entry.id   AF-A0A3M8DXJ8-F1
#
_cell.length_a   1.000
_cell.length_b   1.000
_cell.length_c   1.000
_cell.angle_alpha   90.00
_cell.angle_beta   90.00
_cell.angle_gamma   90.00
#
_symmetry.space_group_name_H-M   'P 1'
#
loop_
_entity.id
_entity.type
_entity.pdbx_description
1 polymer ?
#
loop_
_entity_poly.entity_id
_entity_poly.type
_entity_poly.pdbx_seq_one_letter_code
_entity_poly.pdbx_strand_id
1 'polypeptide(L)'
;MRINETNRTGMINAYNNTAKTAASKEGKHKMGKDEVQISDEALEMLRMGEDTEETPQVRKQRIQSIKQAIEDGTYQVPTDKVAEKFLSFWKKP
;
A
#
# COMPACT_ATOMS: atom_id res chain seq x y z
N MET A 1 17.20 -19.33 -73.88
CA MET A 1 17.17 -18.05 -73.14
C MET A 1 17.55 -18.32 -71.68
N ARG A 2 18.47 -17.55 -71.10
CA ARG A 2 18.84 -17.61 -69.66
C ARG A 2 18.14 -16.45 -68.95
N ILE A 3 17.34 -16.75 -67.92
CA ILE A 3 16.55 -15.76 -67.19
C ILE A 3 17.18 -15.64 -65.79
N ASN A 4 17.93 -14.57 -65.56
CA ASN A 4 18.36 -14.18 -64.22
C ASN A 4 17.38 -13.12 -63.69
N GLU A 5 16.41 -13.53 -62.86
CA GLU A 5 15.49 -12.60 -62.19
C GLU A 5 16.08 -12.12 -60.86
N THR A 6 16.94 -11.10 -60.91
CA THR A 6 17.57 -10.51 -59.71
C THR A 6 16.70 -9.50 -58.95
N ASN A 7 15.46 -9.24 -59.39
CA ASN A 7 14.58 -8.24 -58.79
C ASN A 7 13.56 -8.77 -57.77
N ARG A 8 13.48 -10.10 -57.56
CA ARG A 8 12.46 -10.69 -56.66
C ARG A 8 12.80 -10.53 -55.17
N THR A 9 14.09 -10.44 -54.83
CA THR A 9 14.59 -10.40 -53.45
C THR A 9 14.31 -9.06 -52.73
N GLY A 10 14.24 -7.96 -53.48
CA GLY A 10 13.96 -6.63 -52.91
C GLY A 10 12.52 -6.48 -52.39
N MET A 11 11.55 -7.12 -53.06
CA MET A 11 10.14 -7.01 -52.70
C MET A 11 9.77 -7.81 -51.43
N ILE A 12 10.47 -8.93 -51.18
CA ILE A 12 10.23 -9.79 -50.01
C ILE A 12 10.69 -9.08 -48.72
N ASN A 13 11.78 -8.31 -48.79
CA ASN A 13 12.30 -7.57 -47.65
C ASN A 13 11.39 -6.40 -47.23
N ALA A 14 10.72 -5.75 -48.19
CA ALA A 14 9.75 -4.70 -47.91
C ALA A 14 8.53 -5.25 -47.14
N TYR A 15 8.02 -6.42 -47.55
CA TYR A 15 6.90 -7.08 -46.88
C TYR A 15 7.24 -7.54 -45.45
N ASN A 16 8.45 -8.06 -45.23
CA ASN A 16 8.93 -8.45 -43.91
C ASN A 16 9.11 -7.25 -42.94
N ASN A 17 9.48 -6.07 -43.46
CA ASN A 17 9.63 -4.87 -42.64
C ASN A 17 8.28 -4.23 -42.26
N THR A 18 7.28 -4.32 -43.13
CA THR A 18 5.90 -3.89 -42.81
C THR A 18 5.23 -4.80 -41.78
N ALA A 19 5.51 -6.11 -41.78
CA ALA A 19 5.00 -7.03 -40.77
C ALA A 19 5.61 -6.78 -39.38
N LYS A 20 6.91 -6.46 -39.31
CA LYS A 20 7.60 -6.12 -38.04
C LYS A 20 7.18 -4.78 -37.44
N THR A 21 6.78 -3.81 -38.27
CA THR A 21 6.29 -2.49 -37.81
C THR A 21 4.83 -2.52 -37.37
N ALA A 22 4.04 -3.50 -37.82
CA ALA A 22 2.70 -3.76 -37.29
C ALA A 22 2.75 -4.44 -35.90
N ALA A 23 3.68 -5.38 -35.69
CA ALA A 23 3.86 -6.06 -34.40
C ALA A 23 4.44 -5.18 -33.28
N SER A 24 5.07 -4.04 -33.61
CA SER A 24 5.57 -3.08 -32.63
C SER A 24 4.57 -1.97 -32.27
N LYS A 25 3.39 -1.94 -32.90
CA LYS A 25 2.29 -1.02 -32.63
C LYS A 25 1.19 -1.58 -31.73
N GLU A 26 1.31 -2.82 -31.28
CA GLU A 26 0.62 -3.24 -30.04
C GLU A 26 1.39 -2.63 -28.88
N GLY A 27 1.09 -1.36 -28.66
CA GLY A 27 1.65 -0.57 -27.57
C GLY A 27 1.50 -1.37 -26.29
N LYS A 28 2.61 -1.56 -25.58
CA LYS A 28 2.56 -1.93 -24.17
C LYS A 28 1.62 -0.93 -23.52
N HIS A 29 0.40 -1.35 -23.21
CA HIS A 29 -0.47 -0.61 -22.30
C HIS A 29 0.36 -0.46 -21.03
N LYS A 30 0.90 0.75 -20.82
CA LYS A 30 1.46 1.10 -19.52
C LYS A 30 0.28 1.00 -18.58
N MET A 31 0.19 -0.06 -17.79
CA MET A 31 -0.65 -0.06 -16.61
C MET A 31 -0.27 1.23 -15.87
N GLY A 32 -1.25 2.13 -15.74
CA GLY A 32 -1.08 3.35 -14.98
C GLY A 32 -0.47 2.98 -13.63
N LYS A 33 0.51 3.76 -13.16
CA LYS A 33 0.96 3.60 -11.79
C LYS A 33 -0.14 4.16 -10.91
N ASP A 34 -0.67 3.34 -10.01
CA ASP A 34 -1.52 3.84 -8.94
C ASP A 34 -0.63 4.73 -8.04
N GLU A 35 -0.95 6.02 -7.96
CA GLU A 35 -0.25 6.97 -7.10
C GLU A 35 -1.11 7.25 -5.86
N VAL A 36 -0.50 7.11 -4.67
CA VAL A 36 -1.14 7.48 -3.41
C VAL A 36 -0.63 8.86 -3.00
N GLN A 37 -1.54 9.84 -2.93
CA GLN A 37 -1.26 11.16 -2.38
C GLN A 37 -1.94 11.29 -1.02
N ILE A 38 -1.15 11.55 0.02
CA ILE A 38 -1.65 11.85 1.36
C ILE A 38 -1.74 13.38 1.47
N SER A 39 -2.85 13.91 1.99
CA SER A 39 -3.00 15.36 2.17
C SER A 39 -2.09 15.86 3.29
N ASP A 40 -1.60 17.10 3.14
CA ASP A 40 -0.78 17.75 4.16
C ASP A 40 -1.53 17.84 5.51
N GLU A 41 -2.84 18.11 5.47
CA GLU A 41 -3.72 18.13 6.65
C GLU A 41 -3.79 16.77 7.36
N ALA A 42 -3.88 15.65 6.61
CA ALA A 42 -3.89 14.32 7.20
C ALA A 42 -2.55 14.00 7.88
N LEU A 43 -1.45 14.50 7.32
CA LEU A 43 -0.12 14.34 7.89
C LEU A 43 0.05 15.16 9.17
N GLU A 44 -0.51 16.37 9.23
CA GLU A 44 -0.53 17.19 10.44
C GLU A 44 -1.41 16.58 11.54
N MET A 45 -2.58 16.05 11.19
CA MET A 45 -3.44 15.33 12.15
C MET A 45 -2.76 14.09 12.74
N LEU A 46 -2.00 13.34 11.94
CA LEU A 46 -1.21 12.21 12.43
C LEU A 46 -0.19 12.67 13.48
N ARG A 47 0.55 13.74 13.19
CA ARG A 47 1.56 14.30 14.11
C ARG A 47 0.94 14.76 15.44
N MET A 48 -0.22 15.43 15.38
CA MET A 48 -0.95 15.86 16.58
C MET A 48 -1.44 14.68 17.43
N GLY A 49 -1.84 13.57 16.78
CA GLY A 49 -2.21 12.33 17.47
C GLY A 49 -1.03 11.66 18.15
N GLU A 50 0.15 11.66 17.52
CA GLU A 50 1.38 11.11 18.06
C GLU A 50 1.88 11.87 19.30
N ASP A 51 1.81 13.21 19.30
CA ASP A 51 2.19 14.04 20.45
C ASP A 51 1.30 13.79 21.68
N THR A 52 0.07 13.31 21.48
CA THR A 52 -0.83 12.95 22.59
C THR A 52 -0.49 11.58 23.20
N GLU A 53 0.21 10.72 22.46
CA GLU A 53 0.67 9.40 22.91
C GLU A 53 2.04 9.44 23.62
N GLU A 54 2.71 10.59 23.68
CA GLU A 54 3.82 10.85 24.60
C GLU A 54 3.34 10.63 26.05
N THR A 55 3.50 9.39 26.52
CA THR A 55 2.96 8.88 27.79
C THR A 55 3.03 9.91 28.93
N PRO A 56 1.89 10.48 29.35
CA PRO A 56 1.84 11.36 30.51
C PRO A 56 2.44 10.62 31.72
N GLN A 57 3.12 11.33 32.63
CA GLN A 57 3.73 10.70 33.82
C GLN A 57 2.73 9.83 34.62
N VAL A 58 1.46 10.25 34.64
CA VAL A 58 0.33 9.49 35.22
C VAL A 58 0.14 8.12 34.55
N ARG A 59 0.33 8.02 33.22
CA ARG A 59 0.25 6.77 32.46
C ARG A 59 1.39 5.82 32.83
N LYS A 60 2.60 6.34 33.08
CA LYS A 60 3.75 5.53 33.52
C LYS A 60 3.51 4.91 34.90
N GLN A 61 3.02 5.69 35.86
CA GLN A 61 2.66 5.19 37.20
C GLN A 61 1.59 4.09 37.13
N ARG A 62 0.55 4.29 36.32
CA ARG A 62 -0.51 3.30 36.11
C ARG A 62 0.01 1.99 35.48
N ILE A 63 0.95 2.08 34.55
CA ILE A 63 1.59 0.90 33.96
C ILE A 63 2.39 0.14 35.03
N GLN A 64 3.14 0.84 35.87
CA GLN A 64 3.91 0.24 36.96
C GLN A 64 3.00 -0.54 37.92
N SER A 65 1.88 0.05 38.36
CA SER A 65 0.95 -0.60 39.29
C SER A 65 0.28 -1.85 38.69
N ILE A 66 -0.05 -1.81 37.40
CA ILE A 66 -0.63 -2.96 36.70
C ILE A 66 0.40 -4.09 36.57
N LYS A 67 1.66 -3.75 36.25
CA LYS A 67 2.73 -4.75 36.17
C LYS A 67 2.93 -5.48 37.51
N GLN A 68 2.97 -4.74 38.62
CA GLN A 68 3.06 -5.32 39.96
C GLN A 68 1.87 -6.25 40.26
N ALA A 69 0.63 -5.81 40.00
CA ALA A 69 -0.53 -6.66 40.23
C ALA A 69 -0.53 -7.95 39.38
N ILE A 70 0.07 -7.92 38.19
CA ILE A 70 0.23 -9.11 37.34
C ILE A 70 1.29 -10.06 37.94
N GLU A 71 2.44 -9.52 38.38
CA GLU A 71 3.49 -10.30 39.05
C GLU A 71 2.99 -10.96 40.33
N ASP A 72 2.16 -10.24 41.11
CA ASP A 72 1.52 -10.74 42.33
C ASP A 72 0.36 -11.72 42.06
N GLY A 73 -0.04 -11.90 40.80
CA GLY A 73 -1.15 -12.76 40.41
C GLY A 73 -2.54 -12.26 40.83
N THR A 74 -2.65 -11.00 41.27
CA THR A 74 -3.90 -10.39 41.75
C THR A 74 -4.61 -9.57 40.67
N TYR A 75 -4.00 -9.40 39.50
CA TYR A 75 -4.59 -8.66 38.40
C TYR A 75 -5.77 -9.42 37.77
N GLN A 76 -6.97 -8.88 37.96
CA GLN A 76 -8.18 -9.37 37.30
C GLN A 76 -8.46 -8.55 36.04
N VAL A 77 -8.60 -9.22 34.90
CA VAL A 77 -8.93 -8.57 33.63
C VAL A 77 -10.37 -8.04 33.70
N PRO A 78 -10.61 -6.73 33.50
CA PRO A 78 -11.95 -6.16 33.55
C PRO A 78 -12.70 -6.42 32.24
N THR A 79 -13.37 -7.57 32.13
CA THR A 79 -14.08 -8.02 30.92
C THR A 79 -15.12 -7.01 30.43
N ASP A 80 -15.85 -6.36 31.34
CA ASP A 80 -16.86 -5.36 31.00
C ASP A 80 -16.26 -4.17 30.24
N LYS A 81 -15.10 -3.68 30.70
CA LYS A 81 -14.39 -2.57 30.05
C LYS A 81 -13.85 -2.97 28.68
N VAL A 82 -13.45 -4.23 28.53
CA VAL A 82 -13.01 -4.78 27.24
C VAL A 82 -14.17 -4.80 26.25
N ALA A 83 -15.33 -5.33 26.65
CA ALA A 83 -16.53 -5.34 25.82
C ALA A 83 -17.00 -3.92 25.45
N GLU A 84 -17.00 -2.99 26.41
CA GLU A 84 -17.35 -1.59 26.18
C GLU A 84 -16.41 -0.92 25.16
N LYS A 85 -15.10 -1.15 25.26
CA LYS A 85 -14.10 -0.64 24.30
C LYS A 85 -14.33 -1.16 22.90
N PHE A 86 -14.58 -2.46 22.77
CA PHE A 86 -14.91 -3.09 21.50
C PHE A 86 -16.18 -2.49 20.88
N LEU A 87 -17.26 -2.41 21.65
CA LEU A 87 -18.51 -1.79 21.20
C LEU A 87 -18.31 -0.34 20.77
N SER A 88 -17.57 0.44 21.55
CA SER A 88 -17.29 1.86 21.26
C SER A 88 -16.48 2.05 19.99
N PHE A 89 -15.54 1.15 19.70
CA PHE A 89 -14.72 1.20 18.48
C PHE A 89 -15.57 0.97 17.23
N TRP A 90 -16.49 0.00 17.26
CA TRP A 90 -17.32 -0.34 16.09
C TRP A 90 -18.60 0.50 15.96
N LYS A 91 -19.10 1.11 17.04
CA LYS A 91 -20.29 1.98 16.99
C LYS A 91 -19.96 3.44 16.64
N LYS A 92 -18.69 3.80 16.53
CA LYS A 92 -18.29 5.14 16.10
C LYS A 92 -18.64 5.28 14.60
N PRO A 93 -19.46 6.26 14.20
CA PRO A 93 -19.78 6.50 12.79
C PRO A 93 -18.54 6.92 12.00
#